data_AF-A0A095XN26-F1
#
_entry.id   AF-A0A095XN26-F1
#
_cell.length_a   1.000
_cell.length_b   1.000
_cell.length_c   1.000
_cell.angle_alpha   90.00
_cell.angle_beta   90.00
_cell.angle_gamma   90.00
#
_symmetry.space_group_name_H-M   'P 1'
#
loop_
_entity.id
_entity.type
_entity.pdbx_description
1 polymer ?
#
loop_
_entity_poly.entity_id
_entity_poly.type
_entity_poly.pdbx_seq_one_letter_code
_entity_poly.pdbx_strand_id
1 'polypeptide(L)' 'MLTDAKKTVPAEVEKPCADPTTLPDRAISAAEATTLWGADRSALRVCEQRRAAAVKAIGGAP' A
#
# COMPACT_ATOMS: atom_id res chain seq x y z
N MET A 1 5.10 -35.74 -5.54
CA MET A 1 5.37 -34.97 -4.32
C MET A 1 5.87 -33.59 -4.74
N LEU A 2 4.97 -32.65 -5.07
CA LEU A 2 5.39 -31.26 -5.20
C LEU A 2 5.60 -30.78 -3.77
N THR A 3 6.85 -30.58 -3.38
CA THR A 3 7.17 -29.81 -2.19
C THR A 3 6.63 -28.40 -2.43
N ASP A 4 5.51 -28.08 -1.77
CA ASP A 4 5.09 -26.71 -1.51
C ASP A 4 6.22 -26.04 -0.72
N ALA A 5 7.25 -25.59 -1.43
CA ALA A 5 8.07 -24.49 -0.96
C ALA A 5 7.09 -23.33 -0.85
N LYS A 6 6.47 -23.19 0.32
CA LYS A 6 5.58 -22.08 0.67
C LYS A 6 6.38 -20.83 0.31
N LYS A 7 6.09 -20.25 -0.87
CA LYS A 7 6.83 -19.10 -1.39
C LYS A 7 6.78 -18.06 -0.28
N THR A 8 7.92 -17.83 0.37
CA THR A 8 7.95 -17.01 1.57
C THR A 8 7.58 -15.60 1.14
N VAL A 9 6.48 -15.09 1.68
CA VAL A 9 6.04 -13.71 1.40
C VAL A 9 7.13 -12.78 1.97
N PRO A 10 7.71 -11.86 1.18
CA PRO A 10 8.70 -10.93 1.72
C PRO A 10 8.10 -10.11 2.85
N ALA A 11 8.86 -9.86 3.92
CA ALA A 11 8.39 -9.07 5.07
C ALA A 11 7.86 -7.68 4.67
N GLU A 12 8.37 -7.10 3.58
CA GLU A 12 7.87 -5.85 3.03
C GLU A 12 6.41 -5.92 2.59
N VAL A 13 5.88 -7.09 2.24
CA VAL A 13 4.50 -7.28 1.83
C VAL A 13 3.58 -7.44 3.04
N GLU A 14 4.11 -7.88 4.18
CA GLU A 14 3.35 -8.06 5.42
C GLU A 14 3.08 -6.75 6.17
N LYS A 15 3.86 -5.68 5.91
CA LYS A 15 3.59 -4.39 6.54
C LYS A 15 2.19 -3.90 6.15
N PRO A 16 1.37 -3.36 7.06
CA PRO A 16 0.08 -2.79 6.69
C PRO A 16 0.26 -1.61 5.71
N CYS A 17 -0.80 -1.27 4.98
CA CYS A 17 -0.88 0.05 4.35
C CYS A 17 -0.97 1.13 5.45
N ALA A 18 -0.62 2.37 5.12
CA ALA A 18 -0.86 3.47 6.04
C ALA A 18 -2.36 3.67 6.27
N ASP A 19 -2.74 4.04 7.49
CA ASP A 19 -4.09 4.48 7.78
C ASP A 19 -4.40 5.80 7.05
N PRO A 20 -5.68 6.08 6.75
CA PRO A 20 -6.07 7.37 6.22
C PRO A 20 -5.66 8.52 7.15
N THR A 21 -5.32 9.65 6.56
CA THR A 21 -4.98 10.85 7.32
C THR A 21 -6.18 11.29 8.17
N THR A 22 -5.95 11.47 9.48
CA THR A 22 -6.99 11.98 10.37
C THR A 22 -7.29 13.43 10.04
N LEU A 23 -8.56 13.73 9.77
CA LEU A 23 -9.01 15.10 9.53
C LEU A 23 -9.15 15.84 10.86
N PRO A 24 -8.80 17.14 10.91
CA PRO A 24 -9.01 17.93 12.11
C PRO A 24 -10.51 18.16 12.35
N ASP A 25 -10.89 18.27 13.62
CA ASP A 25 -12.27 18.56 14.02
C ASP A 25 -12.61 20.06 13.86
N ARG A 26 -12.50 20.53 12.61
CA ARG A 26 -12.87 21.87 12.16
C ARG A 26 -13.07 21.87 10.64
N ALA A 27 -13.66 22.94 10.13
CA ALA A 27 -13.66 23.20 8.70
C ALA A 27 -12.22 23.30 8.16
N ILE A 28 -12.00 22.69 6.99
CA ILE A 28 -10.73 22.75 6.25
C ILE A 28 -10.93 23.54 4.96
N SER A 29 -9.90 24.29 4.58
CA SER A 29 -9.84 24.98 3.30
C SER A 29 -9.65 23.99 2.15
N ALA A 30 -9.93 24.43 0.92
CA ALA A 30 -9.68 23.63 -0.28
C ALA A 30 -8.19 23.25 -0.45
N ALA A 31 -7.28 24.14 -0.02
CA ALA A 31 -5.84 23.89 -0.07
C ALA A 31 -5.41 22.77 0.91
N GLU A 32 -5.97 22.80 2.13
CA GLU A 32 -5.76 21.74 3.12
C GLU A 32 -6.34 20.41 2.64
N ALA A 33 -7.57 20.43 2.11
CA ALA A 33 -8.20 19.23 1.55
C ALA A 33 -7.35 18.59 0.44
N THR A 34 -6.82 19.42 -0.47
CA THR A 34 -5.96 18.94 -1.57
C THR A 34 -4.67 18.31 -1.04
N THR A 35 -4.07 18.92 -0.02
CA THR A 35 -2.84 18.41 0.61
C THR A 35 -3.08 17.07 1.30
N LEU A 36 -4.11 16.99 2.15
CA LEU A 36 -4.46 15.78 2.91
C LEU A 36 -4.82 14.62 1.96
N TRP A 37 -5.62 14.91 0.94
CA TRP A 37 -5.95 13.95 -0.11
C TRP A 37 -4.72 13.49 -0.90
N GLY A 38 -3.79 14.41 -1.20
CA GLY A 38 -2.53 14.10 -1.87
C GLY A 38 -1.65 13.15 -1.07
N ALA A 39 -1.61 13.32 0.26
CA ALA A 39 -0.89 12.44 1.17
C ALA A 39 -1.45 11.01 1.13
N ASP A 40 -2.77 10.86 1.32
CA ASP A 40 -3.45 9.55 1.29
C ASP A 40 -3.26 8.85 -0.06
N ARG A 41 -3.41 9.57 -1.18
CA ARG A 41 -3.19 9.00 -2.52
C ARG A 41 -1.78 8.54 -2.76
N SER A 42 -0.80 9.23 -2.19
CA SER A 42 0.61 8.84 -2.31
C SER A 42 0.87 7.57 -1.50
N ALA A 43 0.36 7.49 -0.28
CA ALA A 43 0.45 6.31 0.57
C ALA A 43 -0.22 5.08 -0.06
N LEU A 44 -1.41 5.24 -0.64
CA LEU A 44 -2.10 4.17 -1.36
C LEU A 44 -1.31 3.65 -2.56
N ARG A 45 -0.69 4.53 -3.36
CA ARG A 45 0.15 4.12 -4.50
C ARG A 45 1.37 3.32 -4.06
N VAL A 46 2.02 3.70 -2.97
CA VAL A 46 3.16 2.95 -2.42
C VAL A 46 2.70 1.57 -1.93
N CYS A 47 1.55 1.49 -1.27
CA CYS A 47 1.01 0.19 -0.83
C CYS A 47 0.71 -0.73 -2.03
N GLU A 48 0.13 -0.18 -3.11
CA GLU A 48 -0.10 -0.95 -4.33
C GLU A 48 1.20 -1.40 -5.02
N GLN A 49 2.23 -0.56 -5.06
CA GLN A 49 3.52 -0.98 -5.61
C GLN A 49 4.07 -2.22 -4.89
N ARG A 50 3.98 -2.26 -3.56
CA ARG A 50 4.37 -3.41 -2.74
C ARG A 50 3.52 -4.64 -3.07
N ARG A 51 2.20 -4.49 -3.16
CA ARG A 51 1.28 -5.59 -3.51
C ARG A 51 1.53 -6.13 -4.92
N ALA A 52 1.66 -5.25 -5.92
CA ALA A 52 1.91 -5.62 -7.30
C ALA A 52 3.25 -6.36 -7.47
N ALA A 53 4.30 -5.91 -6.77
CA ALA A 53 5.59 -6.61 -6.74
C ALA A 53 5.46 -8.03 -6.18
N ALA A 54 4.69 -8.20 -5.10
CA ALA A 54 4.41 -9.51 -4.50
C ALA A 54 3.68 -10.44 -5.47
N VAL A 55 2.64 -9.94 -6.15
CA VAL A 55 1.88 -10.70 -7.15
C VAL A 55 2.79 -11.13 -8.31
N LYS A 56 3.65 -10.23 -8.81
CA LYS A 56 4.61 -10.57 -9.86
C LYS A 56 5.58 -11.67 -9.44
N ALA A 57 6.09 -11.60 -8.20
CA ALA A 57 7.01 -12.61 -7.68
C ALA A 57 6.33 -13.97 -7.47
N ILE A 58 5.10 -14.00 -6.96
CA ILE A 58 4.34 -15.24 -6.74
C ILE A 58 3.87 -15.85 -8.06
N GLY A 59 3.32 -15.05 -8.96
CA GLY A 59 2.76 -15.49 -10.23
C GLY A 59 3.79 -16.08 -11.20
N GLY A 60 5.08 -15.93 -10.90
CA GLY A 60 6.15 -16.25 -11.83
C GLY A 60 6.04 -15.29 -13.02
N ALA A 61 6.75 -14.16 -12.96
CA ALA A 61 7.04 -13.47 -14.21
C ALA A 61 7.67 -14.49 -15.19
N PRO A 62 7.35 -14.43 -16.50
CA PRO A 62 7.97 -15.32 -17.48
C PRO A 62 9.50 -15.32 -17.36
#